data_AF-A0A7S3AGE6-F1
#
_entry.id   AF-A0A7S3AGE6-F1
#
_cell.length_a   1.000
_cell.length_b   1.000
_cell.length_c   1.000
_cell.angle_alpha   90.00
_cell.angle_beta   90.00
_cell.angle_gamma   90.00
#
_symmetry.space_group_name_H-M   'P 1'
#
loop_
_entity.id
_entity.type
_entity.pdbx_description
1 polymer ?
#
loop_
_entity_poly.entity_id
_entity_poly.type
_entity_poly.pdbx_seq_one_letter_code
_entity_poly.pdbx_strand_id
1 'polypeptide(L)'
;AVVSFVPFCNAVVRSSLLHVCPSAPLLTCVTDFEHSAAHCWIDKFDERTAVNHVIVAGTPALQAQARDLGYPPAHILCTSGMLVNPAFYDQDAPPFDEAITWASPPHPNAIDHNASDPNAPDP
;
A
#
# COMPACT_ATOMS: atom_id res chain seq x y z
N ALA A 1 2.11 -10.93 -13.71
CA ALA A 1 1.61 -9.60 -13.32
C ALA A 1 2.79 -8.66 -13.21
N VAL A 2 2.63 -7.38 -13.54
CA VAL A 2 3.63 -6.32 -13.36
C VAL A 2 3.06 -5.27 -12.41
N VAL A 3 3.86 -4.81 -11.46
CA VAL A 3 3.51 -3.70 -10.57
C VAL A 3 4.40 -2.51 -10.91
N SER A 4 3.80 -1.37 -11.24
CA SER A 4 4.46 -0.10 -11.54
C SER A 4 4.21 0.90 -10.43
N PHE A 5 5.24 1.66 -10.09
CA PHE A 5 5.17 2.83 -9.19
C PHE A 5 5.44 4.13 -9.95
N VAL A 6 5.31 4.10 -11.28
CA VAL A 6 5.76 5.16 -12.18
C VAL A 6 4.57 5.56 -13.07
N PRO A 7 3.58 6.30 -12.54
CA PRO A 7 2.29 6.52 -13.20
C PRO A 7 2.40 7.30 -14.51
N PHE A 8 3.37 8.22 -14.62
CA PHE A 8 3.64 9.00 -15.84
C PHE A 8 4.11 8.15 -17.03
N CYS A 9 4.59 6.91 -16.79
CA CYS A 9 5.02 5.99 -17.85
C CYS A 9 3.96 4.94 -18.21
N ASN A 10 2.76 4.99 -17.62
CA ASN A 10 1.72 3.97 -17.78
C ASN A 10 1.45 3.63 -19.25
N ALA A 11 1.37 4.62 -20.14
CA ALA A 11 1.06 4.41 -21.56
C ALA A 11 2.09 3.56 -22.30
N VAL A 12 3.37 3.85 -22.10
CA VAL A 12 4.45 3.09 -22.72
C VAL A 12 4.54 1.71 -22.10
N VAL A 13 4.42 1.60 -20.78
CA VAL A 13 4.49 0.32 -20.06
C VAL A 13 3.34 -0.61 -20.46
N ARG A 14 2.09 -0.14 -20.45
CA ARG A 14 0.94 -0.98 -20.82
C ARG A 14 0.99 -1.43 -22.27
N SER A 15 1.40 -0.54 -23.19
CA SER A 15 1.51 -0.89 -24.62
C SER A 15 2.59 -1.94 -24.84
N SER A 16 3.74 -1.79 -24.17
CA SER A 16 4.84 -2.73 -24.23
C SER A 16 4.45 -4.08 -23.62
N LEU A 17 3.80 -4.05 -22.46
CA LEU A 17 3.35 -5.26 -21.76
C LEU A 17 2.30 -6.02 -22.58
N LEU A 18 1.31 -5.32 -23.14
CA LEU A 18 0.28 -5.93 -23.97
C LEU A 18 0.88 -6.58 -25.22
N HIS A 19 1.95 -6.02 -25.77
CA HIS A 19 2.66 -6.59 -26.92
C HIS A 19 3.40 -7.89 -26.58
N VAL A 20 4.14 -7.92 -25.47
CA VAL A 20 5.01 -9.06 -25.13
C VAL A 20 4.33 -10.13 -24.27
N CYS A 21 3.34 -9.74 -23.47
CA CYS A 21 2.61 -10.61 -22.57
C CYS A 21 1.14 -10.13 -22.41
N PRO A 22 0.28 -10.41 -23.42
CA PRO A 22 -1.05 -9.83 -23.50
C PRO A 22 -1.94 -10.09 -22.28
N SER A 23 -1.79 -11.26 -21.65
CA SER A 23 -2.61 -11.68 -20.51
C SER A 23 -2.09 -11.19 -19.16
N ALA A 24 -0.92 -10.53 -19.11
CA ALA A 24 -0.37 -10.06 -17.85
C ALA A 24 -1.10 -8.78 -17.38
N PRO A 25 -1.62 -8.75 -16.14
CA PRO A 25 -2.14 -7.52 -15.58
C PRO A 25 -1.00 -6.55 -15.24
N LEU A 26 -1.26 -5.26 -15.47
CA LEU A 26 -0.46 -4.14 -14.98
C LEU A 26 -1.20 -3.51 -13.81
N LEU A 27 -0.54 -3.41 -12.66
CA LEU A 27 -1.04 -2.66 -11.51
C LEU A 27 -0.19 -1.42 -11.37
N THR A 28 -0.78 -0.23 -11.41
CA THR A 28 -0.08 1.02 -11.10
C THR A 28 -0.44 1.47 -9.70
N CYS A 29 0.52 1.38 -8.79
CA CYS A 29 0.45 1.93 -7.46
C CYS A 29 0.90 3.39 -7.49
N VAL A 30 0.01 4.29 -7.13
CA VAL A 30 0.32 5.72 -7.06
C VAL A 30 0.65 6.06 -5.62
N THR A 31 1.95 6.27 -5.35
CA THR A 31 2.48 6.51 -4.01
C THR A 31 2.58 7.99 -3.66
N ASP A 32 2.80 8.83 -4.67
CA ASP A 32 2.71 10.27 -4.63
C ASP A 32 1.50 10.72 -5.45
N PHE A 33 0.73 11.67 -4.94
CA PHE A 33 -0.43 12.20 -5.66
C PHE A 33 -0.46 13.71 -5.52
N GLU A 34 -0.10 14.38 -6.62
CA GLU A 34 -0.30 15.81 -6.76
C GLU A 34 -1.51 16.05 -7.68
N HIS A 35 -2.51 16.78 -7.18
CA HIS A 35 -3.73 17.06 -7.94
C HIS A 35 -3.57 18.36 -8.73
N SER A 36 -3.35 18.24 -10.04
CA SER A 36 -3.45 19.36 -10.98
C SER A 36 -4.38 19.00 -12.14
N ALA A 37 -5.34 19.88 -12.44
CA ALA A 37 -6.21 19.74 -13.60
C ALA A 37 -5.46 19.93 -14.93
N ALA A 38 -4.33 20.66 -14.92
CA ALA A 38 -3.49 20.88 -16.09
C ALA A 38 -2.51 19.72 -16.35
N HIS A 39 -2.13 18.99 -15.29
CA HIS A 39 -1.15 17.90 -15.34
C HIS A 39 -1.65 16.72 -14.51
N CYS A 40 -2.55 15.92 -15.09
CA CYS A 40 -3.02 14.72 -14.43
C CYS A 40 -1.86 13.74 -14.18
N TRP A 41 -1.84 13.15 -12.99
CA TRP A 41 -0.75 12.27 -12.56
C TRP A 41 -0.77 10.91 -13.26
N ILE A 42 -1.98 10.45 -13.59
CA ILE A 42 -2.23 9.28 -14.44
C ILE A 42 -2.81 9.74 -15.77
N ASP A 43 -2.62 8.93 -16.80
CA ASP A 43 -3.12 9.20 -18.14
C ASP A 43 -4.54 8.65 -18.35
N LYS A 44 -5.17 8.96 -19.49
CA LYS A 44 -6.56 8.57 -19.77
C LYS A 44 -6.69 7.07 -20.01
N PHE A 45 -7.84 6.52 -19.63
CA PHE A 45 -8.19 5.14 -19.98
C PHE A 45 -8.24 4.98 -21.50
N ASP A 46 -7.53 3.98 -22.01
CA ASP A 46 -7.48 3.62 -23.42
C ASP A 46 -7.96 2.18 -23.57
N GLU A 47 -9.14 2.01 -24.16
CA GLU A 47 -9.78 0.71 -24.36
C GLU A 47 -8.93 -0.31 -25.13
N ARG A 48 -7.91 0.12 -25.87
CA ARG A 48 -7.02 -0.78 -26.61
C ARG A 48 -5.86 -1.27 -25.77
N THR A 49 -5.33 -0.39 -24.92
CA THR A 49 -4.04 -0.63 -24.25
C THR A 49 -4.18 -0.83 -22.74
N ALA A 50 -5.27 -0.38 -22.13
CA ALA A 50 -5.53 -0.42 -20.69
C ALA A 50 -6.47 -1.58 -20.25
N VAL A 51 -6.77 -2.53 -21.15
CA VAL A 51 -7.70 -3.66 -20.89
C VAL A 51 -7.33 -4.52 -19.68
N ASN A 52 -6.04 -4.61 -19.35
CA ASN A 52 -5.53 -5.36 -18.21
C ASN A 52 -4.81 -4.45 -17.20
N HIS A 53 -5.12 -3.15 -17.21
CA HIS A 53 -4.49 -2.14 -16.37
C HIS A 53 -5.39 -1.73 -15.21
N VAL A 54 -4.90 -1.87 -13.98
CA VAL A 54 -5.60 -1.47 -12.75
C VAL A 54 -4.83 -0.36 -12.06
N ILE A 55 -5.54 0.71 -11.68
CA ILE A 55 -5.02 1.76 -10.81
C ILE A 55 -5.27 1.37 -9.36
N VAL A 56 -4.22 1.34 -8.54
CA VAL A 56 -4.34 1.18 -7.09
C VAL A 56 -4.43 2.57 -6.48
N ALA A 57 -5.64 2.95 -6.08
CA ALA A 57 -5.98 4.28 -5.58
C ALA A 57 -5.95 4.30 -4.05
N GLY A 58 -4.90 4.88 -3.47
CA GLY A 58 -4.74 5.05 -2.03
C GLY A 58 -5.47 6.25 -1.43
N THR A 59 -6.04 7.14 -2.27
CA THR A 59 -6.77 8.33 -1.81
C THR A 59 -8.10 8.48 -2.56
N PRO A 60 -9.14 9.08 -1.94
CA PRO A 60 -10.39 9.39 -2.64
C PRO A 60 -10.20 10.33 -3.83
N ALA A 61 -9.24 11.26 -3.75
CA ALA A 61 -8.96 12.21 -4.81
C ALA A 61 -8.38 11.52 -6.07
N LEU A 62 -7.50 10.54 -5.89
CA LEU A 62 -7.01 9.72 -7.01
C LEU A 62 -8.10 8.83 -7.60
N GLN A 63 -8.96 8.25 -6.75
CA GLN A 63 -10.12 7.49 -7.20
C GLN A 63 -11.03 8.34 -8.09
N ALA A 64 -11.31 9.59 -7.69
CA ALA A 64 -12.10 10.53 -8.48
C ALA A 64 -11.40 10.87 -9.80
N GLN A 65 -10.11 11.23 -9.78
CA GLN A 65 -9.35 11.52 -10.99
C GLN A 65 -9.35 10.33 -11.98
N ALA A 66 -9.20 9.10 -11.50
CA ALA A 66 -9.25 7.91 -12.36
C ALA A 66 -10.62 7.75 -13.06
N ARG A 67 -11.72 7.99 -12.34
CA ARG A 67 -13.07 7.98 -12.93
C ARG A 67 -13.24 9.06 -13.98
N ASP A 68 -12.79 10.28 -13.69
CA ASP A 68 -12.87 11.41 -14.63
C ASP A 68 -12.05 11.18 -15.90
N LEU A 69 -10.97 10.39 -15.79
CA LEU A 69 -10.12 9.97 -16.90
C LEU A 69 -10.64 8.74 -17.66
N GLY A 70 -11.82 8.23 -17.28
CA GLY A 70 -12.54 7.17 -17.99
C GLY A 70 -12.24 5.75 -17.50
N TYR A 71 -11.51 5.57 -16.40
CA TYR A 71 -11.29 4.22 -15.86
C TYR A 71 -12.60 3.63 -15.34
N PRO A 72 -13.01 2.44 -15.81
CA PRO A 72 -14.19 1.78 -15.27
C PRO A 72 -13.94 1.29 -13.83
N PRO A 73 -14.99 1.11 -13.01
CA PRO A 73 -14.83 0.71 -11.61
C PRO A 73 -14.01 -0.57 -11.39
N ALA A 74 -14.10 -1.54 -12.32
CA ALA A 74 -13.33 -2.78 -12.25
C ALA A 74 -11.81 -2.60 -12.41
N HIS A 75 -11.37 -1.43 -12.92
CA HIS A 75 -9.97 -1.08 -13.11
C HIS A 75 -9.44 -0.13 -12.02
N ILE A 76 -10.22 0.12 -10.97
CA ILE A 76 -9.83 0.98 -9.87
C ILE A 76 -9.89 0.18 -8.57
N LEU A 77 -8.73 -0.23 -8.07
CA LEU A 77 -8.61 -0.88 -6.77
C LEU A 77 -8.43 0.19 -5.70
N CYS A 78 -9.43 0.39 -4.85
CA CYS A 78 -9.37 1.37 -3.78
C CYS A 78 -8.74 0.76 -2.54
N THR A 79 -7.72 1.40 -1.99
CA THR A 79 -7.07 0.98 -0.75
C THR A 79 -7.10 2.13 0.24
N SER A 80 -6.93 1.83 1.53
CA SER A 80 -6.38 2.83 2.43
C SER A 80 -4.94 3.09 1.94
N GLY A 81 -4.62 4.33 1.56
CA GLY A 81 -3.26 4.73 1.23
C GLY A 81 -2.33 4.61 2.43
N MET A 82 -1.25 5.38 2.44
CA MET A 82 -0.37 5.42 3.61
C MET A 82 -1.13 5.99 4.81
N LEU A 83 -1.43 5.12 5.78
CA LEU A 83 -2.02 5.51 7.06
C LEU A 83 -0.88 5.91 7.98
N VAL A 84 -0.59 7.21 8.02
CA VAL A 84 0.43 7.76 8.91
C VAL A 84 -0.20 7.97 10.28
N ASN A 85 0.42 7.44 11.33
CA ASN A 85 0.01 7.75 12.70
C ASN A 85 0.10 9.28 12.91
N PRO A 86 -0.95 9.97 13.41
CA PRO A 86 -0.92 11.42 13.63
C PRO A 86 0.32 11.93 14.38
N ALA A 87 0.88 11.14 15.31
CA ALA A 87 2.09 11.47 16.05
C ALA A 87 3.33 11.65 15.16
N PHE A 88 3.32 11.14 13.92
CA PHE A 88 4.39 11.38 12.96
C PHE A 88 4.50 12.84 12.52
N TYR A 89 3.39 13.59 12.53
CA TYR A 89 3.38 15.02 12.17
C TYR A 89 3.53 15.94 13.40
N ASP A 90 3.60 15.36 14.59
CA ASP A 90 3.79 16.11 15.82
C ASP A 90 5.26 16.55 15.90
N GLN A 91 5.51 17.84 15.66
CA GLN A 91 6.86 18.39 15.72
C GLN A 91 7.38 18.53 17.15
N ASP A 92 6.49 18.42 18.14
CA ASP A 92 6.83 18.41 19.57
C ASP A 92 7.00 16.96 20.07
N ALA A 93 6.81 15.95 19.21
CA ALA A 93 7.07 14.57 19.58
C ALA A 93 8.56 14.38 19.91
N PRO A 94 8.88 13.63 20.98
CA PRO A 94 10.25 13.26 21.26
C PRO A 94 10.85 12.51 20.05
N PRO A 95 12.16 12.64 19.78
CA PRO A 95 12.83 11.89 18.72
C PRO A 95 12.48 10.40 18.83
N PHE A 96 12.33 9.73 17.68
CA PHE A 96 12.18 8.28 17.59
C PHE A 96 13.45 7.58 18.12
N ASP A 97 13.64 7.55 19.43
CA ASP A 97 14.58 6.69 20.12
C ASP A 97 13.90 6.17 21.39
N GLU A 98 13.84 4.83 21.49
CA GLU A 98 13.36 4.04 22.63
C GLU A 98 11.85 4.01 22.95
N ALA A 99 11.01 3.36 22.14
CA ALA A 99 9.84 2.57 22.63
C ALA A 99 9.00 1.92 21.51
N ILE A 100 9.61 1.17 20.59
CA ILE A 100 8.91 0.01 20.02
C ILE A 100 9.48 -1.24 20.69
N THR A 101 9.23 -1.37 21.99
CA THR A 101 9.09 -2.71 22.55
C THR A 101 7.76 -3.22 22.00
N TRP A 102 7.83 -4.14 21.04
CA TRP A 102 6.70 -5.02 20.74
C TRP A 102 6.45 -5.85 22.01
N ALA A 103 5.80 -5.24 23.01
CA ALA A 103 5.32 -5.95 24.16
C ALA A 103 4.17 -6.82 23.65
N SER A 104 4.50 -8.04 23.26
CA SER A 104 3.52 -9.10 23.13
C SER A 104 2.65 -9.06 24.39
N PRO A 105 1.32 -8.97 24.28
CA PRO A 105 0.48 -9.06 25.47
C PRO A 105 0.82 -10.38 26.19
N PRO A 106 0.85 -10.38 27.54
CA PRO A 106 1.20 -11.59 28.28
C PRO A 106 0.24 -12.71 27.85
N HIS A 107 0.82 -13.79 27.31
CA HIS A 107 0.05 -14.96 26.94
C HIS A 107 -0.55 -15.53 28.24
N PRO A 108 -1.88 -15.70 28.36
CA PRO A 108 -2.52 -16.01 29.64
C PRO A 108 -2.15 -17.37 30.25
N ASN A 109 -1.33 -18.17 29.56
CA ASN A 109 -0.90 -19.51 29.97
C ASN A 109 0.64 -19.71 29.91
N ALA A 110 1.44 -18.65 30.10
CA ALA A 110 2.89 -18.85 30.27
C ALA A 110 3.14 -19.59 31.60
N ILE A 111 3.42 -20.89 31.52
CA ILE A 111 3.85 -21.70 32.67
C ILE A 111 5.28 -21.27 33.01
N ASP A 112 5.49 -20.76 34.23
CA ASP A 112 6.81 -20.43 34.74
C ASP A 112 7.59 -21.72 35.03
N HIS A 113 8.50 -22.07 34.13
CA HIS A 113 9.38 -23.24 34.26
C HIS A 113 10.46 -23.07 35.34
N ASN A 114 10.53 -21.92 36.01
CA ASN A 114 11.55 -21.62 37.03
C ASN A 114 10.98 -21.49 38.45
N ALA A 115 9.70 -21.83 38.66
CA ALA A 115 9.15 -22.01 40.00
C ALA A 115 9.85 -23.21 40.65
N SER A 116 10.79 -22.93 41.55
CA SER A 116 11.47 -23.94 42.35
C SER A 116 10.43 -24.72 43.17
N ASP A 117 10.43 -26.05 43.04
CA ASP A 117 9.55 -26.94 43.79
C ASP A 117 9.90 -26.87 45.29
N PRO A 118 9.02 -26.35 46.16
CA PRO A 118 9.30 -26.20 47.58
C PRO A 118 9.36 -27.55 48.35
N ASN A 119 9.13 -28.69 47.68
CA ASN A 119 9.13 -30.01 48.28
C ASN A 119 10.27 -30.93 47.80
N ALA A 120 11.29 -30.41 47.13
CA ALA A 120 12.48 -31.22 46.83
C ALA A 120 13.19 -31.62 48.13
N PRO A 121 13.40 -32.92 48.42
CA PRO A 121 14.12 -33.34 49.62
C PRO A 121 15.61 -33.00 49.48
N ASP A 122 16.18 -32.38 50.51
CA ASP A 122 17.61 -32.03 50.61
C ASP A 122 18.50 -33.30 50.62
N PRO A 123 19.73 -33.23 50.09
CA PRO A 123 20.61 -34.40 49.87
C PRO A 123 21.15 -35.06 51.15
#